data_AF-A0A831KCW0-F1
#
_entry.id   AF-A0A831KCW0-F1
#
_cell.length_a   1.000
_cell.length_b   1.000
_cell.length_c   1.000
_cell.angle_alpha   90.00
_cell.angle_beta   90.00
_cell.angle_gamma   90.00
#
_symmetry.space_group_name_H-M   'P 1'
#
loop_
_entity.id
_entity.type
_entity.pdbx_description
1 polymer ?
#
loop_
_entity_poly.entity_id
_entity_poly.type
_entity_poly.pdbx_seq_one_letter_code
_entity_poly.pdbx_strand_id
1 'polypeptide(L)'
;QLSAPVIPIVSEMIWKELMGENRGKYNIPLSIHMTDYPKADESLIDTELETVMGLTEKIVSLGRAARSRKNLKVRQPLAKLIINLPDGRSFDSLSDFIYVIKDELNIKEIEASDSLDNLVTYSAKLNFKTAGSKLGKNAKDAAAQIAALDSDIVKKFSIDKTISLDINGSSFELTTDEIDIIKTEIENYAVESESQLTVALETLLSDELLSEGFAREVVNKVQNMRKTNGFEVTDRIDIFVSSSKKLVDALGKYKDFIKSETLADSLEFKEAITNGTEWNINGEKAEIEVLKK
;
A
#
# COMPACT_ATOMS: atom_id res chain seq x y z
N GLN A 1 28.54 -6.23 13.69
CA GLN A 1 29.68 -7.13 13.44
C GLN A 1 29.98 -7.27 11.95
N LEU A 2 29.03 -7.77 11.13
CA LEU A 2 29.20 -7.91 9.67
C LEU A 2 29.68 -6.62 8.96
N SER A 3 29.17 -5.46 9.38
CA SER A 3 29.52 -4.16 8.82
C SER A 3 30.87 -3.60 9.29
N ALA A 4 31.46 -4.14 10.37
CA ALA A 4 32.62 -3.54 11.04
C ALA A 4 33.88 -3.45 10.15
N PRO A 5 34.20 -4.44 9.28
CA PRO A 5 35.32 -4.33 8.35
C PRO A 5 35.16 -3.23 7.28
N VAL A 6 33.92 -2.83 6.97
CA VAL A 6 33.61 -1.88 5.88
C VAL A 6 33.41 -0.46 6.41
N ILE A 7 32.69 -0.32 7.53
CA ILE A 7 32.36 0.97 8.17
C ILE A 7 32.74 0.94 9.65
N PRO A 8 34.04 0.92 9.99
CA PRO A 8 34.54 0.61 11.33
C PRO A 8 34.14 1.63 12.39
N ILE A 9 34.13 2.92 12.06
CA ILE A 9 33.78 4.00 13.00
C ILE A 9 32.28 3.96 13.32
N VAL A 10 31.43 3.83 12.30
CA VAL A 10 29.96 3.77 12.47
C VAL A 10 29.57 2.50 13.23
N SER A 11 30.18 1.36 12.89
CA SER A 11 29.91 0.09 13.58
C SER A 11 30.33 0.13 15.04
N GLU A 12 31.45 0.79 15.35
CA GLU A 12 31.90 1.00 16.74
C GLU A 12 30.95 1.91 17.52
N MET A 13 30.47 3.00 16.89
CA MET A 13 29.48 3.90 17.49
C MET A 13 28.20 3.14 17.84
N ILE A 14 27.63 2.40 16.88
CA ILE A 14 26.41 1.60 17.09
C ILE A 14 26.62 0.57 18.21
N TRP A 15 27.77 -0.13 18.22
CA TRP A 15 28.08 -1.10 19.28
C TRP A 15 28.11 -0.47 20.66
N LYS A 16 28.74 0.70 20.81
CA LYS A 16 28.80 1.41 22.09
C LYS A 16 27.42 1.84 22.59
N GLU A 17 26.57 2.35 21.71
CA GLU A 17 25.21 2.76 22.05
C GLU A 17 24.33 1.56 22.45
N LEU A 18 24.36 0.47 21.67
CA LEU A 18 23.52 -0.70 21.95
C LEU A 18 23.95 -1.48 23.19
N MET A 19 25.26 -1.67 23.39
CA MET A 19 25.78 -2.44 24.53
C MET A 19 25.88 -1.60 25.81
N GLY A 20 25.85 -0.27 25.67
CA GLY A 20 25.95 0.68 26.77
C GLY A 20 27.32 0.71 27.45
N GLU A 21 27.50 1.63 28.39
CA GLU A 21 28.78 1.85 29.08
C GLU A 21 29.15 0.72 30.05
N ASN A 22 28.15 0.01 30.58
CA ASN A 22 28.34 -1.07 31.56
C ASN A 22 28.67 -2.44 30.93
N ARG A 23 28.85 -2.53 29.61
CA ARG A 23 29.07 -3.79 28.87
C ARG A 23 30.22 -4.66 29.40
N GLY A 24 31.28 -4.03 29.93
CA GLY A 24 32.38 -4.76 30.58
C GLY A 24 31.96 -5.57 31.82
N LYS A 25 30.90 -5.15 32.53
CA LYS A 25 30.35 -5.90 33.69
C LYS A 25 29.62 -7.17 33.25
N TYR A 26 29.14 -7.22 32.02
CA TYR A 26 28.41 -8.35 31.44
C TYR A 26 29.30 -9.23 30.54
N ASN A 27 30.62 -9.06 30.63
CA ASN A 27 31.60 -9.79 29.82
C ASN A 27 31.39 -9.59 28.29
N ILE A 28 30.86 -8.44 27.89
CA ILE A 28 30.69 -8.05 26.49
C ILE A 28 31.93 -7.25 26.05
N PRO A 29 32.55 -7.54 24.89
CA PRO A 29 33.74 -6.83 24.42
C PRO A 29 33.57 -5.31 24.34
N LEU A 30 34.62 -4.57 24.70
CA LEU A 30 34.58 -3.10 24.78
C LEU A 30 34.43 -2.42 23.41
N SER A 31 34.90 -3.09 22.36
CA SER A 31 34.84 -2.66 20.96
C SER A 31 34.29 -3.79 20.09
N ILE A 32 33.58 -3.42 19.02
CA ILE A 32 33.10 -4.39 18.02
C ILE A 32 34.26 -5.15 17.37
N HIS A 33 35.43 -4.51 17.25
CA HIS A 33 36.63 -5.07 16.60
C HIS A 33 37.35 -6.11 17.46
N MET A 34 36.92 -6.27 18.71
CA MET A 34 37.38 -7.33 19.62
C MET A 34 36.42 -8.53 19.65
N THR A 35 35.35 -8.50 18.84
CA THR A 35 34.41 -9.61 18.73
C THR A 35 34.82 -10.57 17.63
N ASP A 36 34.48 -11.85 17.78
CA ASP A 36 34.63 -12.81 16.70
C ASP A 36 33.69 -12.48 15.54
N TYR A 37 34.09 -12.87 14.33
CA TYR A 37 33.21 -12.79 13.18
C TYR A 37 31.99 -13.72 13.40
N PRO A 38 30.75 -13.25 13.15
CA PRO A 38 29.57 -14.05 13.43
C PRO A 38 29.55 -15.30 12.57
N LYS A 39 29.19 -16.43 13.18
CA LYS A 39 28.99 -17.71 12.50
C LYS A 39 27.48 -17.95 12.39
N ALA A 40 27.04 -18.46 11.24
CA ALA A 40 25.65 -18.83 11.04
C ALA A 40 25.27 -19.96 12.00
N ASP A 41 24.12 -19.83 12.65
CA ASP A 41 23.47 -20.92 13.36
C ASP A 41 22.39 -21.48 12.45
N GLU A 42 22.68 -22.60 11.80
CA GLU A 42 21.77 -23.24 10.85
C GLU A 42 20.45 -23.68 11.50
N SER A 43 20.42 -23.85 12.83
CA SER A 43 19.18 -24.21 13.54
C SER A 43 18.16 -23.07 13.63
N LEU A 44 18.57 -21.84 13.35
CA LEU A 44 17.69 -20.66 13.30
C LEU A 44 17.18 -20.36 11.89
N ILE A 45 17.61 -21.12 10.87
CA ILE A 45 17.17 -20.92 9.48
C ILE A 45 15.81 -21.62 9.30
N ASP A 46 14.78 -20.82 9.05
CA ASP A 46 13.42 -21.28 8.78
C ASP A 46 12.99 -20.85 7.37
N THR A 47 13.10 -21.78 6.41
CA THR A 47 12.80 -21.51 5.00
C THR A 47 11.30 -21.36 4.73
N GLU A 48 10.44 -21.93 5.58
CA GLU A 48 9.00 -21.76 5.49
C GLU A 48 8.64 -20.33 5.89
N LEU A 49 9.18 -19.86 7.02
CA LEU A 49 9.03 -18.48 7.48
C LEU A 49 9.51 -17.48 6.42
N GLU A 50 10.69 -17.69 5.84
CA GLU A 50 11.24 -16.85 4.76
C GLU A 50 10.29 -16.80 3.56
N THR A 51 9.71 -17.95 3.19
CA THR A 51 8.77 -18.04 2.07
C THR A 51 7.48 -17.27 2.35
N VAL A 52 6.94 -17.37 3.58
CA VAL A 52 5.74 -16.64 4.00
C VAL A 52 6.00 -15.14 4.09
N MET A 53 7.16 -14.73 4.61
CA MET A 53 7.56 -13.31 4.64
C MET A 53 7.72 -12.76 3.22
N GLY A 54 8.38 -13.49 2.32
CA GLY A 54 8.50 -13.07 0.92
C GLY A 54 7.15 -12.92 0.21
N LEU A 55 6.16 -13.76 0.55
CA LEU A 55 4.79 -13.60 0.07
C LEU A 55 4.12 -12.35 0.68
N THR A 56 4.31 -12.12 1.97
CA THR A 56 3.81 -10.93 2.69
C THR A 56 4.33 -9.64 2.08
N GLU A 57 5.63 -9.56 1.80
CA GLU A 57 6.26 -8.41 1.14
C GLU A 57 5.68 -8.16 -0.26
N LYS A 58 5.44 -9.23 -1.04
CA LYS A 58 4.79 -9.11 -2.36
C LYS A 58 3.37 -8.58 -2.25
N ILE A 59 2.57 -9.08 -1.31
CA ILE A 59 1.22 -8.57 -1.05
C ILE A 59 1.25 -7.08 -0.71
N VAL A 60 2.15 -6.66 0.18
CA VAL A 60 2.32 -5.24 0.55
C VAL A 60 2.77 -4.40 -0.65
N SER A 61 3.70 -4.90 -1.45
CA SER A 61 4.16 -4.23 -2.67
C SER A 61 3.01 -3.99 -3.65
N LEU A 62 2.23 -5.03 -3.97
CA LEU A 62 1.07 -4.94 -4.86
C LEU A 62 -0.02 -4.04 -4.29
N GLY A 63 -0.28 -4.12 -2.98
CA GLY A 63 -1.21 -3.22 -2.30
C GLY A 63 -0.79 -1.76 -2.45
N ARG A 64 0.49 -1.44 -2.20
CA ARG A 64 1.03 -0.07 -2.38
C ARG A 64 0.94 0.39 -3.83
N ALA A 65 1.20 -0.49 -4.79
CA ALA A 65 1.05 -0.18 -6.21
C ALA A 65 -0.41 0.14 -6.57
N ALA A 66 -1.37 -0.68 -6.13
CA ALA A 66 -2.79 -0.46 -6.31
C ALA A 66 -3.24 0.89 -5.71
N ARG A 67 -2.76 1.23 -4.50
CA ARG A 67 -3.02 2.55 -3.87
C ARG A 67 -2.47 3.71 -4.69
N SER A 68 -1.20 3.59 -5.11
CA SER A 68 -0.50 4.63 -5.86
C SER A 68 -1.23 4.95 -7.17
N ARG A 69 -1.70 3.92 -7.89
CA ARG A 69 -2.44 4.08 -9.15
C ARG A 69 -3.73 4.87 -9.01
N LYS A 70 -4.39 4.77 -7.86
CA LYS A 70 -5.60 5.55 -7.50
C LYS A 70 -5.27 6.85 -6.74
N ASN A 71 -3.99 7.21 -6.60
CA ASN A 71 -3.52 8.38 -5.86
C ASN A 71 -3.96 8.39 -4.38
N LEU A 72 -4.10 7.22 -3.76
CA LEU A 72 -4.51 7.08 -2.35
C LEU A 72 -3.28 7.06 -1.43
N LYS A 73 -3.14 8.09 -0.59
CA LYS A 73 -2.06 8.16 0.41
C LYS A 73 -2.17 7.01 1.42
N VAL A 74 -1.05 6.41 1.85
CA VAL A 74 -1.05 5.34 2.88
C VAL A 74 -1.71 5.79 4.20
N ARG A 75 -1.60 7.06 4.57
CA ARG A 75 -2.26 7.61 5.77
C ARG A 75 -3.78 7.62 5.71
N GLN A 76 -4.39 7.52 4.53
CA GLN A 76 -5.84 7.33 4.39
C GLN A 76 -6.16 5.85 4.64
N PRO A 77 -6.78 5.45 5.75
CA PRO A 77 -7.15 4.06 5.94
C PRO A 77 -8.14 3.61 4.86
N LEU A 78 -8.04 2.35 4.46
CA LEU A 78 -9.00 1.71 3.55
C LEU A 78 -9.76 0.60 4.28
N ALA A 79 -10.95 0.28 3.78
CA ALA A 79 -11.81 -0.73 4.38
C ALA A 79 -11.16 -2.11 4.28
N LYS A 80 -10.81 -2.52 3.06
CA LYS A 80 -10.58 -3.93 2.76
C LYS A 80 -9.51 -4.17 1.71
N LEU A 81 -8.76 -5.24 1.92
CA LEU A 81 -7.88 -5.88 0.95
C LEU A 81 -8.41 -7.29 0.69
N ILE A 82 -8.59 -7.66 -0.57
CA ILE A 82 -8.95 -9.03 -0.95
C ILE A 82 -7.74 -9.64 -1.66
N ILE A 83 -7.34 -10.83 -1.24
CA ILE A 83 -6.14 -11.51 -1.73
C ILE A 83 -6.52 -12.82 -2.39
N ASN A 84 -6.07 -13.02 -3.62
CA ASN A 84 -6.03 -14.32 -4.27
C ASN A 84 -4.59 -14.84 -4.27
N LEU A 85 -4.36 -15.92 -3.53
CA LEU A 85 -3.04 -16.51 -3.34
C LEU A 85 -2.67 -17.47 -4.48
N PRO A 86 -1.38 -17.59 -4.79
CA PRO A 86 -0.90 -18.52 -5.81
C PRO A 86 -1.12 -19.98 -5.39
N ASP A 87 -1.26 -20.86 -6.40
CA ASP A 87 -1.23 -22.31 -6.29
C ASP A 87 -2.14 -22.93 -5.22
N GLY A 88 -3.26 -22.28 -4.89
CA GLY A 88 -4.21 -22.78 -3.88
C GLY A 88 -3.65 -22.79 -2.45
N ARG A 89 -2.60 -22.00 -2.18
CA ARG A 89 -2.06 -21.83 -0.83
C ARG A 89 -3.16 -21.35 0.11
N SER A 90 -3.26 -21.97 1.30
CA SER A 90 -4.21 -21.54 2.32
C SER A 90 -3.87 -20.14 2.83
N PHE A 91 -4.89 -19.30 2.96
CA PHE A 91 -4.81 -18.01 3.61
C PHE A 91 -4.32 -18.11 5.06
N ASP A 92 -4.57 -19.24 5.73
CA ASP A 92 -4.12 -19.47 7.11
C ASP A 92 -2.60 -19.41 7.27
N SER A 93 -1.85 -19.67 6.19
CA SER A 93 -0.38 -19.53 6.18
C SER A 93 0.10 -18.10 6.43
N LEU A 94 -0.77 -17.09 6.27
CA LEU A 94 -0.47 -15.69 6.51
C LEU A 94 -0.94 -15.21 7.88
N SER A 95 -1.56 -16.06 8.70
CA SER A 95 -2.22 -15.65 9.96
C SER A 95 -1.33 -14.79 10.86
N ASP A 96 -0.08 -15.21 11.07
CA ASP A 96 0.91 -14.47 11.86
C ASP A 96 1.38 -13.16 11.22
N PHE A 97 1.13 -12.95 9.93
CA PHE A 97 1.56 -11.77 9.16
C PHE A 97 0.42 -10.83 8.77
N ILE A 98 -0.84 -11.21 9.04
CA ILE A 98 -2.01 -10.37 8.73
C ILE A 98 -1.87 -8.98 9.33
N TYR A 99 -1.36 -8.87 10.57
CA TYR A 99 -1.17 -7.58 11.22
C TYR A 99 -0.14 -6.71 10.49
N VAL A 100 0.97 -7.32 10.02
CA VAL A 100 2.01 -6.62 9.24
C VAL A 100 1.40 -6.05 7.96
N ILE A 101 0.62 -6.86 7.23
CA ILE A 101 -0.03 -6.41 6.00
C ILE A 101 -1.01 -5.25 6.28
N LYS A 102 -1.82 -5.38 7.34
CA LYS A 102 -2.78 -4.34 7.74
C LYS A 102 -2.09 -3.04 8.12
N ASP A 103 -0.99 -3.10 8.87
CA ASP A 103 -0.25 -1.92 9.31
C ASP A 103 0.47 -1.24 8.14
N GLU A 104 1.17 -2.02 7.31
CA GLU A 104 1.93 -1.52 6.17
C GLU A 104 1.05 -0.89 5.09
N LEU A 105 -0.17 -1.41 4.92
CA LEU A 105 -1.14 -0.88 3.97
C LEU A 105 -2.18 0.04 4.60
N ASN A 106 -2.25 0.14 5.93
CA ASN A 106 -3.29 0.85 6.68
C ASN A 106 -4.72 0.45 6.25
N ILE A 107 -5.08 -0.81 6.51
CA ILE A 107 -6.34 -1.43 6.09
C ILE A 107 -7.05 -2.08 7.28
N LYS A 108 -8.38 -2.00 7.33
CA LYS A 108 -9.17 -2.55 8.43
C LYS A 108 -9.35 -4.06 8.34
N GLU A 109 -9.60 -4.59 7.15
CA GLU A 109 -9.90 -6.00 6.93
C GLU A 109 -9.10 -6.60 5.77
N ILE A 110 -8.78 -7.89 5.90
CA ILE A 110 -8.19 -8.68 4.81
C ILE A 110 -9.05 -9.92 4.62
N GLU A 111 -9.44 -10.18 3.38
CA GLU A 111 -10.21 -11.36 2.98
C GLU A 111 -9.45 -12.17 1.94
N ALA A 112 -9.64 -13.48 1.96
CA ALA A 112 -9.18 -14.37 0.90
C ALA A 112 -10.27 -14.54 -0.16
N SER A 113 -9.87 -14.69 -1.42
CA SER A 113 -10.77 -15.10 -2.49
C SER A 113 -10.05 -16.03 -3.46
N ASP A 114 -10.71 -17.11 -3.88
CA ASP A 114 -10.17 -18.05 -4.89
C ASP A 114 -10.05 -17.40 -6.28
N SER A 115 -10.82 -16.34 -6.52
CA SER A 115 -10.77 -15.56 -7.75
C SER A 115 -11.15 -14.10 -7.49
N LEU A 116 -10.48 -13.19 -8.20
CA LEU A 116 -10.80 -11.76 -8.21
C LEU A 116 -11.35 -11.32 -9.57
N ASP A 117 -11.79 -12.28 -10.38
CA ASP A 117 -12.29 -12.03 -11.73
C ASP A 117 -13.60 -11.25 -11.72
N ASN A 118 -14.39 -11.36 -10.66
CA ASN A 118 -15.60 -10.54 -10.44
C ASN A 118 -15.30 -9.06 -10.18
N LEU A 119 -14.05 -8.70 -9.86
CA LEU A 119 -13.61 -7.33 -9.64
C LEU A 119 -12.96 -6.72 -10.89
N VAL A 120 -12.99 -7.45 -12.01
CA VAL A 120 -12.32 -7.09 -13.24
C VAL A 120 -13.23 -7.40 -14.42
N THR A 121 -13.26 -6.48 -15.38
CA THR A 121 -13.87 -6.67 -16.68
C THR A 121 -12.79 -6.76 -17.74
N TYR A 122 -12.97 -7.68 -18.67
CA TYR A 122 -12.10 -7.86 -19.83
C TYR A 122 -12.81 -7.30 -21.05
N SER A 123 -12.11 -6.45 -21.79
CA SER A 123 -12.56 -5.98 -23.09
C SER A 123 -11.43 -6.17 -24.10
N ALA A 124 -11.79 -6.24 -25.38
CA ALA A 124 -10.83 -6.48 -26.45
C ALA A 124 -10.92 -5.38 -27.50
N LYS A 125 -9.78 -5.02 -28.08
CA LYS A 125 -9.71 -4.13 -29.25
C LYS A 125 -8.87 -4.76 -30.33
N LEU A 126 -9.35 -4.68 -31.56
CA LEU A 126 -8.59 -5.17 -32.71
C LEU A 126 -7.36 -4.28 -32.94
N ASN A 127 -6.20 -4.91 -33.07
CA ASN A 127 -4.99 -4.23 -33.51
C ASN A 127 -4.97 -4.17 -35.04
N PHE A 128 -5.39 -3.02 -35.59
CA PHE A 128 -5.48 -2.83 -37.04
C PHE A 128 -4.14 -2.97 -37.78
N LYS A 129 -3.00 -2.80 -37.11
CA LYS A 129 -1.68 -2.92 -37.74
C LYS A 129 -1.33 -4.37 -38.04
N THR A 130 -1.63 -5.28 -37.13
CA THR A 130 -1.29 -6.70 -37.24
C THR A 130 -2.41 -7.50 -37.90
N ALA A 131 -3.67 -7.22 -37.55
CA ALA A 131 -4.82 -7.97 -38.07
C ALA A 131 -5.34 -7.47 -39.43
N GLY A 132 -4.95 -6.27 -39.85
CA GLY A 132 -5.50 -5.60 -41.04
C GLY A 132 -5.22 -6.34 -42.36
N SER A 133 -4.06 -6.99 -42.50
CA SER A 133 -3.69 -7.76 -43.69
C SER A 133 -4.52 -9.05 -43.84
N LYS A 134 -4.90 -9.66 -42.71
CA LYS A 134 -5.68 -10.90 -42.63
C LYS A 134 -7.17 -10.66 -42.82
N LEU A 135 -7.70 -9.60 -42.21
CA LEU A 135 -9.12 -9.28 -42.22
C LEU A 135 -9.54 -8.42 -43.43
N GLY A 136 -8.61 -7.66 -44.02
CA GLY A 136 -8.85 -6.86 -45.22
C GLY A 136 -10.08 -5.97 -45.10
N LYS A 137 -11.09 -6.21 -45.96
CA LYS A 137 -12.34 -5.43 -45.98
C LYS A 137 -13.21 -5.64 -44.73
N ASN A 138 -13.04 -6.78 -44.04
CA ASN A 138 -13.82 -7.15 -42.85
C ASN A 138 -13.26 -6.55 -41.55
N ALA A 139 -12.14 -5.82 -41.60
CA ALA A 139 -11.46 -5.34 -40.39
C ALA A 139 -12.34 -4.43 -39.50
N LYS A 140 -13.22 -3.61 -40.08
CA LYS A 140 -14.13 -2.75 -39.31
C LYS A 140 -15.21 -3.56 -38.60
N ASP A 141 -15.80 -4.52 -39.29
CA ASP A 141 -16.85 -5.38 -38.73
C ASP A 141 -16.27 -6.30 -37.66
N ALA A 142 -15.07 -6.84 -37.89
CA ALA A 142 -14.30 -7.59 -36.91
C ALA A 142 -14.04 -6.77 -35.64
N ALA A 143 -13.60 -5.51 -35.78
CA ALA A 143 -13.37 -4.63 -34.64
C ALA A 143 -14.64 -4.35 -33.84
N ALA A 144 -15.79 -4.17 -34.50
CA ALA A 144 -17.07 -3.97 -33.84
C ALA A 144 -17.51 -5.23 -33.07
N GLN A 145 -17.36 -6.42 -33.67
CA GLN A 145 -17.69 -7.69 -33.04
C GLN A 145 -16.78 -7.98 -31.83
N ILE A 146 -15.46 -7.73 -31.96
CA ILE A 146 -14.47 -7.89 -30.88
C ILE A 146 -14.78 -6.94 -29.71
N ALA A 147 -15.12 -5.69 -30.01
CA ALA A 147 -15.49 -4.71 -28.98
C ALA A 147 -16.79 -5.05 -28.26
N ALA A 148 -17.66 -5.86 -28.87
CA ALA A 148 -18.93 -6.31 -28.32
C ALA A 148 -18.85 -7.70 -27.64
N LEU A 149 -17.68 -8.33 -27.59
CA LEU A 149 -17.52 -9.62 -26.91
C LEU A 149 -17.76 -9.47 -25.40
N ASP A 150 -18.44 -10.46 -24.83
CA ASP A 150 -18.61 -10.54 -23.39
C ASP A 150 -17.26 -10.75 -22.67
N SER A 151 -17.15 -10.19 -21.46
CA SER A 151 -15.94 -10.27 -20.64
C SER A 151 -15.45 -11.71 -20.43
N ASP A 152 -16.36 -12.67 -20.25
CA ASP A 152 -16.01 -14.09 -20.08
C ASP A 152 -15.37 -14.70 -21.33
N ILE A 153 -15.78 -14.25 -22.52
CA ILE A 153 -15.21 -14.71 -23.79
C ILE A 153 -13.81 -14.12 -23.96
N VAL A 154 -13.65 -12.83 -23.69
CA VAL A 154 -12.34 -12.16 -23.77
C VAL A 154 -11.36 -12.76 -22.76
N LYS A 155 -11.83 -13.11 -21.56
CA LYS A 155 -11.03 -13.79 -20.54
C LYS A 155 -10.60 -15.18 -20.99
N LYS A 156 -11.50 -16.00 -21.56
CA LYS A 156 -11.14 -17.30 -22.14
C LYS A 156 -10.10 -17.14 -23.24
N PHE A 157 -10.29 -16.17 -24.13
CA PHE A 157 -9.31 -15.83 -25.17
C PHE A 157 -7.93 -15.45 -24.61
N SER A 158 -7.87 -14.75 -23.48
CA SER A 158 -6.61 -14.44 -22.77
C SER A 158 -5.85 -15.71 -22.35
N ILE A 159 -6.54 -16.82 -22.11
CA ILE A 159 -5.96 -18.10 -21.68
C ILE A 159 -5.66 -18.98 -22.89
N ASP A 160 -6.63 -19.14 -23.79
CA ASP A 160 -6.58 -20.00 -24.97
C ASP A 160 -5.66 -19.44 -26.06
N LYS A 161 -5.37 -18.14 -26.01
CA LYS A 161 -4.52 -17.36 -26.93
C LYS A 161 -5.04 -17.24 -28.38
N THR A 162 -6.11 -17.95 -28.73
CA THR A 162 -6.76 -17.89 -30.04
C THR A 162 -8.29 -17.77 -29.91
N ILE A 163 -8.93 -17.06 -30.84
CA ILE A 163 -10.39 -16.92 -30.93
C ILE A 163 -10.84 -16.99 -32.38
N SER A 164 -11.89 -17.77 -32.66
CA SER A 164 -12.50 -17.87 -33.99
C SER A 164 -13.74 -16.98 -34.07
N LEU A 165 -13.78 -16.09 -35.07
CA LEU A 165 -14.91 -15.19 -35.33
C LEU A 165 -15.43 -15.42 -36.75
N ASP A 166 -16.75 -15.57 -36.88
CA ASP A 166 -17.42 -15.53 -38.17
C ASP A 166 -17.85 -14.09 -38.48
N ILE A 167 -17.26 -13.51 -39.53
CA ILE A 167 -17.48 -12.13 -39.96
C ILE A 167 -17.95 -12.17 -41.41
N ASN A 168 -19.19 -11.73 -41.65
CA ASN A 168 -19.80 -11.70 -42.99
C ASN A 168 -19.76 -13.07 -43.72
N GLY A 169 -19.88 -14.19 -42.98
CA GLY A 169 -19.88 -15.55 -43.53
C GLY A 169 -18.47 -16.12 -43.82
N SER A 170 -17.42 -15.48 -43.29
CA SER A 170 -16.03 -15.94 -43.37
C SER A 170 -15.48 -16.11 -41.96
N SER A 171 -15.01 -17.32 -41.65
CA SER A 171 -14.38 -17.64 -40.36
C SER A 171 -12.92 -17.18 -40.35
N PHE A 172 -12.56 -16.34 -39.38
CA PHE A 172 -11.21 -15.90 -39.12
C PHE A 172 -10.78 -16.34 -37.72
N GLU A 173 -9.63 -16.98 -37.62
CA GLU A 173 -8.97 -17.24 -36.34
C GLU A 173 -8.04 -16.08 -36.03
N LEU A 174 -8.15 -15.48 -34.84
CA LEU A 174 -7.31 -14.37 -34.40
C LEU A 174 -6.50 -14.75 -33.16
N THR A 175 -5.30 -14.20 -33.04
CA THR A 175 -4.39 -14.43 -31.90
C THR A 175 -4.22 -13.18 -31.03
N THR A 176 -3.55 -13.34 -29.89
CA THR A 176 -3.21 -12.22 -28.98
C THR A 176 -2.28 -11.16 -29.60
N ASP A 177 -1.62 -11.44 -30.74
CA ASP A 177 -0.86 -10.44 -31.50
C ASP A 177 -1.77 -9.52 -32.34
N GLU A 178 -2.99 -9.96 -32.60
CA GLU A 178 -3.98 -9.31 -33.46
C GLU A 178 -5.07 -8.59 -32.65
N ILE A 179 -5.16 -8.86 -31.35
CA ILE A 179 -6.17 -8.32 -30.43
C ILE A 179 -5.51 -7.87 -29.13
N ASP A 180 -5.67 -6.58 -28.82
CA ASP A 180 -5.27 -6.00 -27.55
C ASP A 180 -6.35 -6.28 -26.48
N ILE A 181 -5.99 -7.04 -25.45
CA ILE A 181 -6.86 -7.30 -24.30
C ILE A 181 -6.67 -6.20 -23.27
N ILE A 182 -7.77 -5.55 -22.88
CA ILE A 182 -7.80 -4.48 -21.90
C ILE A 182 -8.51 -4.98 -20.64
N LYS A 183 -7.74 -5.09 -19.56
CA LYS A 183 -8.21 -5.42 -18.22
C LYS A 183 -8.64 -4.13 -17.51
N THR A 184 -9.90 -4.02 -17.13
CA THR A 184 -10.44 -2.86 -16.40
C THR A 184 -11.06 -3.31 -15.10
N GLU A 185 -10.51 -2.87 -13.98
CA GLU A 185 -11.10 -3.05 -12.65
C GLU A 185 -12.47 -2.37 -12.52
N ILE A 186 -13.36 -2.97 -11.73
CA ILE A 186 -14.68 -2.38 -11.46
C ILE A 186 -14.56 -1.10 -10.61
N GLU A 187 -15.63 -0.31 -10.58
CA GLU A 187 -15.68 0.90 -9.77
C GLU A 187 -15.41 0.59 -8.29
N ASN A 188 -14.73 1.51 -7.61
CA ASN A 188 -14.31 1.40 -6.22
C ASN A 188 -13.30 0.31 -5.91
N TYR A 189 -12.73 -0.38 -6.90
CA TYR A 189 -11.61 -1.30 -6.68
C TYR A 189 -10.34 -0.89 -7.42
N ALA A 190 -9.21 -1.27 -6.84
CA ALA A 190 -7.91 -1.20 -7.48
C ALA A 190 -7.26 -2.58 -7.42
N VAL A 191 -7.08 -3.21 -8.57
CA VAL A 191 -6.59 -4.59 -8.66
C VAL A 191 -5.17 -4.60 -9.20
N GLU A 192 -4.23 -5.21 -8.48
CA GLU A 192 -2.87 -5.47 -8.95
C GLU A 192 -2.60 -6.97 -8.98
N SER A 193 -1.84 -7.42 -9.97
CA SER A 193 -1.47 -8.82 -10.13
C SER A 193 0.01 -8.95 -10.45
N GLU A 194 0.68 -9.92 -9.82
CA GLU A 194 2.01 -10.35 -10.20
C GLU A 194 2.06 -11.88 -10.24
N SER A 195 2.37 -12.43 -11.42
CA SER A 195 2.31 -13.87 -11.67
C SER A 195 0.92 -14.44 -11.32
N GLN A 196 0.81 -15.31 -10.31
CA GLN A 196 -0.46 -15.86 -9.84
C GLN A 196 -1.03 -15.15 -8.59
N LEU A 197 -0.28 -14.24 -7.98
CA LEU A 197 -0.75 -13.46 -6.83
C LEU A 197 -1.56 -12.27 -7.34
N THR A 198 -2.79 -12.11 -6.87
CA THR A 198 -3.61 -10.92 -7.16
C THR A 198 -4.15 -10.33 -5.88
N VAL A 199 -4.13 -9.00 -5.80
CA VAL A 199 -4.71 -8.25 -4.69
C VAL A 199 -5.70 -7.23 -5.23
N ALA A 200 -6.78 -7.02 -4.51
CA ALA A 200 -7.77 -5.99 -4.79
C ALA A 200 -7.98 -5.12 -3.55
N LEU A 201 -7.80 -3.82 -3.71
CA LEU A 201 -8.11 -2.83 -2.68
C LEU A 201 -9.49 -2.24 -2.92
N GLU A 202 -10.29 -2.21 -1.87
CA GLU A 202 -11.49 -1.40 -1.84
C GLU A 202 -11.12 0.07 -1.60
N THR A 203 -11.54 0.91 -2.52
CA THR A 203 -11.18 2.34 -2.59
C THR A 203 -12.33 3.27 -2.24
N LEU A 204 -13.53 2.72 -2.03
CA LEU A 204 -14.65 3.47 -1.49
C LEU A 204 -14.32 3.91 -0.06
N LEU A 205 -14.44 5.20 0.21
CA LEU A 205 -14.16 5.76 1.52
C LEU A 205 -15.47 6.07 2.24
N SER A 206 -15.69 5.45 3.38
CA SER A 206 -16.76 5.85 4.30
C SER A 206 -16.40 7.16 5.01
N ASP A 207 -17.41 7.83 5.57
CA ASP A 207 -17.21 9.05 6.38
C ASP A 207 -16.28 8.82 7.58
N GLU A 208 -16.30 7.61 8.14
CA GLU A 208 -15.41 7.20 9.23
C GLU A 208 -13.96 7.08 8.74
N LEU A 209 -13.73 6.40 7.62
CA LEU A 209 -12.39 6.28 7.03
C LEU A 209 -11.82 7.65 6.63
N LEU A 210 -12.65 8.53 6.05
CA LEU A 210 -12.26 9.90 5.74
C LEU A 210 -11.86 10.68 6.99
N SER A 211 -12.65 10.56 8.07
CA SER A 211 -12.39 11.24 9.34
C SER A 211 -11.09 10.76 9.98
N GLU A 212 -10.83 9.45 9.98
CA GLU A 212 -9.55 8.90 10.46
C GLU A 212 -8.38 9.36 9.58
N GLY A 213 -8.57 9.41 8.26
CA GLY A 213 -7.57 9.91 7.32
C GLY A 213 -7.17 11.36 7.60
N PHE A 214 -8.13 12.21 7.95
CA PHE A 214 -7.86 13.58 8.40
C PHE A 214 -7.07 13.60 9.72
N ALA A 215 -7.45 12.79 10.70
CA ALA A 215 -6.74 12.69 11.98
C ALA A 215 -5.27 12.27 11.79
N ARG A 216 -5.02 11.24 10.98
CA ARG A 216 -3.66 10.77 10.66
C ARG A 216 -2.83 11.80 9.90
N GLU A 217 -3.44 12.58 9.02
CA GLU A 217 -2.75 13.68 8.34
C GLU A 217 -2.40 14.82 9.33
N VAL A 218 -3.29 15.14 10.28
CA VAL A 218 -2.99 16.12 11.36
C VAL A 218 -1.86 15.64 12.25
N VAL A 219 -1.87 14.37 12.69
CA VAL A 219 -0.74 13.78 13.44
C VAL A 219 0.56 13.96 12.68
N ASN A 220 0.58 13.68 11.37
CA ASN A 220 1.76 13.90 10.54
C ASN A 220 2.22 15.37 10.54
N LYS A 221 1.30 16.34 10.41
CA LYS A 221 1.67 17.77 10.42
C LYS A 221 2.19 18.22 11.76
N VAL A 222 1.55 17.81 12.85
CA VAL A 222 1.99 18.12 14.21
C VAL A 222 3.38 17.54 14.47
N GLN A 223 3.63 16.28 14.08
CA GLN A 223 4.96 15.67 14.25
C GLN A 223 6.04 16.38 13.43
N ASN A 224 5.72 16.81 12.20
CA ASN A 224 6.64 17.63 11.42
C ASN A 224 6.92 18.98 12.11
N MET A 225 5.89 19.63 12.65
CA MET A 225 6.05 20.89 13.38
C MET A 225 6.91 20.73 14.63
N ARG A 226 6.72 19.64 15.40
CA ARG A 226 7.57 19.31 16.56
C ARG A 226 9.04 19.23 16.15
N LYS A 227 9.33 18.51 15.06
CA LYS A 227 10.69 18.38 14.53
C LYS A 227 11.26 19.73 14.06
N THR A 228 10.48 20.52 13.32
CA THR A 228 10.91 21.83 12.80
C THR A 228 11.15 22.83 13.93
N ASN A 229 10.36 22.77 15.00
CA ASN A 229 10.50 23.62 16.17
C ASN A 229 11.57 23.12 17.16
N GLY A 230 12.26 22.02 16.85
CA GLY A 230 13.33 21.48 17.69
C GLY A 230 12.85 20.87 19.01
N PHE A 231 11.62 20.34 19.04
CA PHE A 231 11.10 19.66 20.23
C PHE A 231 11.70 18.26 20.36
N GLU A 232 11.91 17.84 21.60
CA GLU A 232 12.32 16.49 21.92
C GLU A 232 11.16 15.51 21.74
N VAL A 233 11.48 14.24 21.53
CA VAL A 233 10.48 13.18 21.32
C VAL A 233 9.56 13.02 22.53
N THR A 234 10.02 13.36 23.73
CA THR A 234 9.28 13.23 25.00
C THR A 234 8.49 14.48 25.39
N ASP A 235 8.64 15.59 24.67
CA ASP A 235 7.99 16.86 25.05
C ASP A 235 6.46 16.75 24.98
N ARG A 236 5.77 17.30 25.98
CA ARG A 236 4.31 17.43 25.97
C ARG A 236 3.91 18.74 25.29
N ILE A 237 2.81 18.72 24.55
CA ILE A 237 2.35 19.87 23.75
C ILE A 237 0.87 20.16 23.97
N ASP A 238 0.47 21.38 23.63
CA ASP A 238 -0.91 21.77 23.38
C ASP A 238 -1.09 22.06 21.89
N ILE A 239 -2.20 21.58 21.31
CA ILE A 239 -2.51 21.73 19.89
C ILE A 239 -3.77 22.60 19.73
N PHE A 240 -3.67 23.62 18.89
CA PHE A 240 -4.80 24.45 18.48
C PHE A 240 -5.02 24.30 16.98
N VAL A 241 -6.29 24.11 16.57
CA VAL A 241 -6.66 23.96 15.15
C VAL A 241 -7.79 24.92 14.80
N SER A 242 -7.64 25.66 13.70
CA SER A 242 -8.73 26.39 13.04
C SER A 242 -8.92 25.85 11.63
N SER A 243 -10.16 25.46 11.30
CA SER A 243 -10.49 24.89 9.99
C SER A 243 -12.01 24.86 9.75
N SER A 244 -12.42 24.27 8.63
CA SER A 244 -13.82 24.04 8.28
C SER A 244 -14.53 23.17 9.33
N LYS A 245 -15.84 23.36 9.48
CA LYS A 245 -16.68 22.55 10.39
C LYS A 245 -16.51 21.05 10.13
N LYS A 246 -16.44 20.66 8.86
CA LYS A 246 -16.21 19.26 8.43
C LYS A 246 -14.93 18.69 9.02
N LEU A 247 -13.81 19.43 8.93
CA LEU A 247 -12.55 18.95 9.50
C LEU A 247 -12.59 18.94 11.02
N VAL A 248 -13.14 19.98 11.66
CA VAL A 248 -13.28 20.04 13.13
C VAL A 248 -14.12 18.88 13.67
N ASP A 249 -15.26 18.57 13.06
CA ASP A 249 -16.12 17.46 13.45
C ASP A 249 -15.39 16.11 13.30
N ALA A 250 -14.63 15.94 12.21
CA ALA A 250 -13.82 14.75 11.98
C ALA A 250 -12.71 14.59 13.03
N LEU A 251 -11.92 15.64 13.29
CA LEU A 251 -10.86 15.62 14.28
C LEU A 251 -11.41 15.45 15.71
N GLY A 252 -12.61 15.97 15.98
CA GLY A 252 -13.32 15.76 17.24
C GLY A 252 -13.57 14.28 17.54
N LYS A 253 -13.95 13.48 16.54
CA LYS A 253 -14.16 12.02 16.69
C LYS A 253 -12.86 11.26 17.02
N TYR A 254 -11.72 11.76 16.56
CA TYR A 254 -10.40 11.11 16.72
C TYR A 254 -9.47 11.89 17.66
N LYS A 255 -10.03 12.72 18.54
CA LYS A 255 -9.27 13.60 19.44
C LYS A 255 -8.29 12.83 20.32
N ASP A 256 -8.72 11.71 20.91
CA ASP A 256 -7.89 10.91 21.79
C ASP A 256 -6.72 10.25 21.03
N PHE A 257 -6.99 9.76 19.82
CA PHE A 257 -5.96 9.23 18.92
C PHE A 257 -4.92 10.30 18.56
N ILE A 258 -5.35 11.50 18.16
CA ILE A 258 -4.41 12.59 17.83
C ILE A 258 -3.54 12.92 19.03
N LYS A 259 -4.13 13.00 20.22
CA LYS A 259 -3.41 13.31 21.46
C LYS A 259 -2.40 12.24 21.83
N SER A 260 -2.76 10.95 21.75
CA SER A 260 -1.85 9.85 22.07
C SER A 260 -0.66 9.82 21.12
N GLU A 261 -0.90 9.95 19.82
CA GLU A 261 0.14 9.89 18.78
C GLU A 261 1.08 11.09 18.77
N THR A 262 0.70 12.21 19.41
CA THR A 262 1.47 13.46 19.40
C THR A 262 1.99 13.90 20.77
N LEU A 263 1.73 13.11 21.82
CA LEU A 263 1.99 13.46 23.22
C LEU A 263 1.34 14.80 23.62
N ALA A 264 0.14 15.07 23.11
CA ALA A 264 -0.58 16.30 23.39
C ALA A 264 -1.47 16.19 24.63
N ASP A 265 -1.40 17.17 25.51
CA ASP A 265 -2.28 17.29 26.67
C ASP A 265 -3.66 17.83 26.29
N SER A 266 -3.71 18.70 25.28
CA SER A 266 -4.94 19.29 24.76
C SER A 266 -4.97 19.34 23.23
N LEU A 267 -6.20 19.28 22.70
CA LEU A 267 -6.53 19.56 21.31
C LEU A 267 -7.77 20.46 21.34
N GLU A 268 -7.60 21.71 20.94
CA GLU A 268 -8.65 22.74 20.98
C GLU A 268 -8.93 23.30 19.59
N PHE A 269 -10.21 23.52 19.31
CA PHE A 269 -10.66 24.09 18.05
C PHE A 269 -11.01 25.57 18.26
N LYS A 270 -10.40 26.45 17.47
CA LYS A 270 -10.57 27.91 17.55
C LYS A 270 -11.09 28.46 16.22
N GLU A 271 -11.82 29.57 16.25
CA GLU A 271 -12.25 30.25 15.03
C GLU A 271 -11.06 30.84 14.26
N ALA A 272 -10.08 31.40 14.97
CA ALA A 272 -8.86 31.94 14.39
C ALA A 272 -7.66 31.65 15.29
N ILE A 273 -6.47 31.52 14.68
CA ILE A 273 -5.19 31.33 15.35
C ILE A 273 -4.27 32.48 14.92
N THR A 274 -3.47 33.01 15.85
CA THR A 274 -2.61 34.18 15.58
C THR A 274 -1.22 33.79 15.10
N ASN A 275 -0.68 32.67 15.61
CA ASN A 275 0.66 32.17 15.26
C ASN A 275 0.59 30.77 14.61
N GLY A 276 -0.47 30.50 13.86
CA GLY A 276 -0.69 29.20 13.27
C GLY A 276 0.09 29.02 11.96
N THR A 277 0.45 27.78 11.68
CA THR A 277 1.00 27.38 10.38
C THR A 277 -0.11 26.79 9.53
N GLU A 278 -0.23 27.26 8.29
CA GLU A 278 -1.21 26.74 7.34
C GLU A 278 -0.78 25.38 6.76
N TRP A 279 -1.71 24.43 6.75
CA TRP A 279 -1.54 23.09 6.22
C TRP A 279 -2.73 22.67 5.34
N ASN A 280 -2.43 21.86 4.33
CA ASN A 280 -3.44 21.13 3.57
C ASN A 280 -3.63 19.73 4.17
N ILE A 281 -4.82 19.48 4.71
CA ILE A 281 -5.26 18.23 5.32
C ILE A 281 -6.20 17.52 4.34
N ASN A 282 -5.60 16.81 3.38
CA ASN A 282 -6.31 16.03 2.34
C ASN A 282 -7.39 16.83 1.58
N GLY A 283 -7.09 18.07 1.22
CA GLY A 283 -7.97 19.00 0.50
C GLY A 283 -8.62 20.06 1.39
N GLU A 284 -8.64 19.87 2.71
CA GLU A 284 -9.15 20.85 3.67
C GLU A 284 -8.00 21.76 4.15
N LYS A 285 -8.22 23.07 4.15
CA LYS A 285 -7.27 24.03 4.70
C LYS A 285 -7.39 24.07 6.23
N ALA A 286 -6.29 23.90 6.94
CA ALA A 286 -6.23 24.00 8.39
C ALA A 286 -5.09 24.91 8.81
N GLU A 287 -5.34 25.75 9.80
CA GLU A 287 -4.30 26.47 10.52
C GLU A 287 -4.05 25.73 11.84
N ILE A 288 -2.78 25.39 12.12
CA ILE A 288 -2.40 24.60 13.28
C ILE A 288 -1.30 25.32 14.05
N GLU A 289 -1.48 25.49 15.35
CA GLU A 289 -0.47 25.98 16.29
C GLU A 289 -0.14 24.88 17.30
N VAL A 290 1.15 24.69 17.57
CA VAL A 290 1.66 23.71 18.53
C VAL A 290 2.54 24.43 19.54
N LEU A 291 2.16 24.37 20.82
CA LEU A 291 2.90 24.97 21.92
C LEU A 291 3.51 23.88 22.78
N LYS A 292 4.83 23.97 23.03
CA LYS A 292 5.52 23.13 24.02
C LYS A 292 5.14 23.59 25.43
N LYS A 293 4.90 22.63 26.31
CA LYS A 293 4.78 22.88 27.75
C LYS A 293 6.13 22.92 28.46
#